data_AF-A0A3M2H274-F1
#
_entry.id   AF-A0A3M2H274-F1
#
_cell.length_a   1.000
_cell.length_b   1.000
_cell.length_c   1.000
_cell.angle_alpha   90.00
_cell.angle_beta   90.00
_cell.angle_gamma   90.00
#
_symmetry.space_group_name_H-M   'P 1'
#
loop_
_entity.id
_entity.type
_entity.pdbx_description
1 polymer ?
#
loop_
_entity_poly.entity_id
_entity_poly.type
_entity_poly.pdbx_seq_one_letter_code
_entity_poly.pdbx_strand_id
1 'polypeptide(L)'
;MRYLMALLLMSTFTFAKPPGEVIFQNSCERCHAEGSKKPLSYLRQKYRSNPQGIMELAKVCPWGKNLSDMEIELVSRWIAEGK
;
A
#
# COMPACT_ATOMS: atom_id res chain seq x y z
N MET A 1 2.43 -28.16 32.19
CA MET A 1 2.07 -28.26 30.75
C MET A 1 0.94 -27.35 30.31
N ARG A 2 -0.09 -27.09 31.14
CA ARG A 2 -1.26 -26.29 30.76
C ARG A 2 -0.94 -24.82 30.39
N TYR A 3 0.09 -24.24 31.01
CA TYR A 3 0.55 -22.87 30.72
C TYR A 3 1.44 -22.76 29.47
N LEU A 4 2.12 -23.85 29.06
CA LEU A 4 2.97 -23.84 27.86
C LEU A 4 2.14 -23.76 26.56
N MET A 5 0.96 -24.39 26.53
CA MET A 5 0.05 -24.25 25.38
C MET A 5 -0.55 -22.84 25.27
N ALA A 6 -0.82 -22.17 26.40
CA ALA A 6 -1.35 -20.81 26.39
C ALA A 6 -0.31 -19.79 25.87
N LEU A 7 0.97 -20.01 26.14
CA LEU A 7 2.08 -19.17 25.63
C LEU A 7 2.29 -19.34 24.12
N LEU A 8 2.10 -20.54 23.59
CA LEU A 8 2.23 -20.84 22.15
C LEU A 8 1.09 -20.26 21.30
N LEU A 9 -0.12 -20.08 21.87
CA LEU A 9 -1.23 -19.44 21.17
C LEU A 9 -1.07 -17.91 21.01
N MET A 10 -0.25 -17.27 21.86
CA MET A 10 -0.03 -15.81 21.83
C MET A 10 1.05 -15.38 20.83
N SER A 11 1.84 -16.32 20.30
CA SER A 11 2.99 -16.02 19.43
C SER A 11 2.68 -15.94 17.92
N THR A 12 1.42 -16.08 17.48
CA THR A 12 1.07 -16.08 16.05
C THR A 12 0.36 -14.81 15.57
N PHE A 13 0.63 -13.66 16.19
CA PHE A 13 0.32 -12.37 15.57
C PHE A 13 1.32 -12.08 14.46
N THR A 14 1.16 -12.75 13.32
CA THR A 14 1.84 -12.38 12.08
C THR A 14 1.37 -10.99 11.66
N PHE A 15 2.28 -10.00 11.70
CA PHE A 15 2.07 -8.66 11.15
C PHE A 15 1.99 -8.75 9.62
N ALA A 16 0.81 -9.06 9.10
CA ALA A 16 0.56 -9.00 7.67
C ALA A 16 0.62 -7.53 7.22
N LYS A 17 1.39 -7.25 6.15
CA LYS A 17 1.40 -5.93 5.52
C LYS A 17 0.00 -5.56 5.02
N PRO A 18 -0.42 -4.28 5.09
CA PRO A 18 -1.66 -3.84 4.47
C PRO A 18 -1.67 -4.19 2.97
N PRO A 19 -2.81 -4.61 2.40
CA PRO A 19 -2.90 -4.96 0.97
C PRO A 19 -2.40 -3.84 0.04
N GLY A 20 -2.71 -2.58 0.37
CA GLY A 20 -2.24 -1.43 -0.41
C GLY A 20 -0.72 -1.25 -0.40
N GLU A 21 -0.03 -1.60 0.69
CA GLU A 21 1.44 -1.61 0.74
C GLU A 21 2.01 -2.64 -0.23
N VAL A 22 1.45 -3.85 -0.21
CA VAL A 22 1.90 -4.96 -1.07
C VAL A 22 1.70 -4.60 -2.55
N ILE A 23 0.55 -4.01 -2.90
CA ILE A 23 0.28 -3.56 -4.28
C ILE A 23 1.27 -2.46 -4.68
N PHE A 24 1.55 -1.50 -3.78
CA PHE A 24 2.52 -0.45 -4.06
C PHE A 24 3.91 -1.01 -4.36
N GLN A 25 4.40 -1.92 -3.51
CA GLN A 25 5.71 -2.58 -3.67
C GLN A 25 5.83 -3.30 -5.01
N ASN A 26 4.77 -3.99 -5.42
CA ASN A 26 4.79 -4.79 -6.65
C ASN A 26 4.60 -3.96 -7.94
N SER A 27 3.78 -2.90 -7.89
CA SER A 27 3.28 -2.24 -9.10
C SER A 27 3.66 -0.76 -9.23
N CYS A 28 4.03 -0.09 -8.14
CA CYS A 28 4.26 1.36 -8.12
C CYS A 28 5.70 1.72 -7.74
N GLU A 29 6.34 0.93 -6.87
CA GLU A 29 7.63 1.25 -6.27
C GLU A 29 8.73 1.46 -7.31
N ARG A 30 8.73 0.70 -8.42
CA ARG A 30 9.74 0.86 -9.49
C ARG A 30 9.90 2.31 -9.98
N CYS A 31 8.82 3.11 -10.00
CA CYS A 31 8.87 4.52 -10.40
C CYS A 31 8.70 5.52 -9.26
N HIS A 32 8.18 5.06 -8.13
CA HIS A 32 7.95 5.87 -6.94
C HIS A 32 8.90 5.49 -5.79
N ALA A 33 10.03 4.88 -6.11
CA ALA A 33 11.12 4.58 -5.18
C ALA A 33 11.74 5.86 -4.62
N GLU A 34 12.45 5.71 -3.49
CA GLU A 34 13.25 6.80 -2.93
C GLU A 34 14.28 7.32 -3.95
N GLY A 35 14.43 8.64 -4.00
CA GLY A 35 15.27 9.32 -4.98
C GLY A 35 14.66 9.49 -6.39
N SER A 36 13.46 8.96 -6.65
CA SER A 36 12.76 9.26 -7.91
C SER A 36 12.25 10.71 -7.93
N LYS A 37 11.78 11.19 -9.10
CA LYS A 37 11.20 12.54 -9.22
C LYS A 37 9.94 12.74 -8.36
N LYS A 38 9.23 11.65 -8.06
CA LYS A 38 7.97 11.65 -7.31
C LYS A 38 7.95 10.40 -6.40
N PRO A 39 8.74 10.36 -5.32
CA PRO A 39 8.80 9.20 -4.44
C PRO A 39 7.48 8.98 -3.68
N LEU A 40 7.33 7.86 -2.98
CA LEU A 40 6.16 7.57 -2.14
C LEU A 40 5.85 8.73 -1.18
N SER A 41 6.87 9.32 -0.55
CA SER A 41 6.72 10.48 0.34
C SER A 41 6.05 11.68 -0.35
N TYR A 42 6.42 11.97 -1.60
CA TYR A 42 5.76 12.99 -2.41
C TYR A 42 4.31 12.64 -2.70
N LEU A 43 4.00 11.39 -3.05
CA LEU A 43 2.62 10.96 -3.29
C LEU A 43 1.75 11.10 -2.04
N ARG A 44 2.24 10.64 -0.88
CA ARG A 44 1.56 10.75 0.41
C ARG A 44 1.29 12.21 0.79
N GLN A 45 2.25 13.11 0.52
CA GLN A 45 2.07 14.54 0.77
C GLN A 45 1.04 15.16 -0.18
N LYS A 46 1.17 14.91 -1.48
CA LYS A 46 0.33 15.53 -2.53
C LYS A 46 -1.12 15.08 -2.46
N TYR A 47 -1.36 13.80 -2.14
CA TYR A 47 -2.68 13.17 -2.16
C TYR A 47 -3.21 12.85 -0.77
N ARG A 48 -2.71 13.54 0.26
CA ARG A 48 -3.15 13.37 1.65
C ARG A 48 -4.67 13.50 1.75
N SER A 49 -5.31 12.47 2.31
CA SER A 49 -6.77 12.39 2.43
C SER A 49 -7.54 12.50 1.09
N ASN A 50 -6.89 12.26 -0.05
CA ASN A 50 -7.50 12.30 -1.38
C ASN A 50 -7.16 11.03 -2.19
N PRO A 51 -7.74 9.88 -1.83
CA PRO A 51 -7.53 8.64 -2.57
C PRO A 51 -8.06 8.72 -4.01
N GLN A 52 -9.16 9.44 -4.25
CA GLN A 52 -9.74 9.61 -5.60
C GLN A 52 -8.73 10.23 -6.58
N GLY A 53 -7.93 11.21 -6.14
CA GLY A 53 -6.88 11.80 -6.96
C GLY A 53 -5.80 10.79 -7.40
N ILE A 54 -5.54 9.76 -6.60
CA ILE A 54 -4.61 8.68 -6.94
C ILE A 54 -5.28 7.67 -7.87
N MET A 55 -6.58 7.39 -7.68
CA MET A 55 -7.34 6.52 -8.58
C MET A 55 -7.37 7.09 -10.01
N GLU A 56 -7.57 8.41 -10.17
CA GLU A 56 -7.49 9.07 -11.49
C GLU A 56 -6.07 9.04 -12.07
N LEU A 57 -5.05 9.19 -11.21
CA LEU A 57 -3.65 9.05 -11.63
C LEU A 57 -3.34 7.63 -12.12
N ALA A 58 -3.88 6.60 -11.47
CA ALA A 58 -3.64 5.21 -11.82
C ALA A 58 -4.12 4.88 -13.25
N LYS A 59 -5.25 5.46 -13.69
CA LYS A 59 -5.79 5.28 -15.05
C LYS A 59 -4.82 5.68 -16.16
N VAL A 60 -3.98 6.68 -15.91
CA VAL A 60 -2.97 7.17 -16.87
C VAL A 60 -1.58 6.57 -16.65
N CYS A 61 -1.36 5.89 -15.52
CA CYS A 61 -0.09 5.28 -15.19
C CYS A 61 0.14 3.99 -15.99
N PRO A 62 1.30 3.79 -16.65
CA PRO A 62 1.56 2.57 -17.41
C PRO A 62 1.34 1.28 -16.61
N TRP A 63 1.69 1.27 -15.32
CA TRP A 63 1.50 0.12 -14.43
C TRP A 63 0.15 0.09 -13.73
N GLY A 64 -0.54 1.23 -13.63
CA GLY A 64 -1.89 1.28 -13.06
C GLY A 64 -2.93 0.55 -13.94
N LYS A 65 -2.65 0.40 -15.25
CA LYS A 65 -3.54 -0.29 -16.20
C LYS A 65 -3.66 -1.80 -16.01
N ASN A 66 -2.73 -2.43 -15.28
CA ASN A 66 -2.73 -3.87 -15.03
C ASN A 66 -3.36 -4.23 -13.67
N LEU A 67 -3.87 -3.24 -12.94
CA LEU A 67 -4.56 -3.44 -11.67
C LEU A 67 -6.07 -3.42 -11.91
N SER A 68 -6.80 -4.24 -11.17
CA SER A 68 -8.26 -4.14 -11.04
C SER A 68 -8.67 -2.84 -10.33
N ASP A 69 -9.93 -2.43 -10.51
CA ASP A 69 -10.47 -1.25 -9.80
C ASP A 69 -10.34 -1.37 -8.28
N MET A 70 -10.48 -2.59 -7.75
CA MET A 70 -10.30 -2.87 -6.32
C MET A 70 -8.85 -2.68 -5.87
N GLU A 71 -7.88 -3.17 -6.65
CA GLU A 71 -6.46 -2.98 -6.33
C GLU A 71 -6.06 -1.51 -6.40
N ILE A 72 -6.59 -0.78 -7.40
CA ILE A 72 -6.41 0.67 -7.53
C ILE A 72 -6.99 1.38 -6.30
N GLU A 73 -8.18 1.01 -5.84
CA GLU A 73 -8.78 1.57 -4.63
C GLU A 73 -7.91 1.31 -3.39
N LEU A 74 -7.49 0.06 -3.17
CA LEU A 74 -6.71 -0.35 -2.01
C LEU A 74 -5.37 0.40 -1.91
N VAL A 75 -4.62 0.48 -3.02
CA VAL A 75 -3.34 1.21 -3.04
C VAL A 75 -3.56 2.71 -2.91
N SER A 76 -4.61 3.27 -3.51
CA SER A 76 -4.93 4.69 -3.44
C SER A 76 -5.25 5.13 -2.01
N ARG A 77 -6.08 4.36 -1.31
CA ARG A 77 -6.40 4.60 0.10
C ARG A 77 -5.17 4.50 0.99
N TRP A 78 -4.37 3.45 0.80
CA TRP A 78 -3.15 3.26 1.58
C TRP A 78 -2.14 4.41 1.42
N ILE A 79 -1.93 4.89 0.18
CA ILE A 79 -1.09 6.07 -0.07
C ILE A 79 -1.71 7.32 0.57
N ALA A 80 -2.99 7.59 0.40
CA ALA A 80 -3.64 8.80 0.92
C ALA A 80 -3.70 8.86 2.46
N GLU A 81 -3.81 7.70 3.12
CA GLU A 81 -3.85 7.58 4.58
C GLU A 81 -2.44 7.62 5.21
N GLY A 82 -1.40 7.31 4.44
CA GLY A 82 0.00 7.39 4.87
C GLY A 82 0.38 6.37 5.96
N LYS A 83 -0.40 5.31 6.11
CA LYS A 83 -0.21 4.24 7.10
C LYS A 83 0.58 3.07 6.57
#